data_AF-A0A8K0WMZ0-F1
#
_entry.id   AF-A0A8K0WMZ0-F1
#
_cell.length_a   1.000
_cell.length_b   1.000
_cell.length_c   1.000
_cell.angle_alpha   90.00
_cell.angle_beta   90.00
_cell.angle_gamma   90.00
#
_symmetry.space_group_name_H-M   'P 1'
#
loop_
_entity.id
_entity.type
_entity.pdbx_description
1 polymer ?
#
loop_
_entity_poly.entity_id
_entity_poly.type
_entity_poly.pdbx_seq_one_letter_code
_entity_poly.pdbx_strand_id
1 'polypeptide(L)'
;MPSPQRITVSCHCGAARQDVQTSALDVSLCHCSTCRHTTGLLCTSYLSLPCSNMSLYFCAVCGCHTFRSQFNTSIPGSYADLAGLDWQVATGVITDSSDDGFSLGLGGHLRVEETQDGGLANWISTEARHGDQDSTPISSPNHDLLPASCQCGNVNFFVTRPNADSALPHSGFSDLIIPFHTGSPDIPNPNDVKWWLRENNKYLAGTCACQSCRLVSGFEIQTWAFVPRCNIFFRTKTDSSVGDQAESSGRGQPAVIPLDFNQLLDGVLQSYESSEGVLREFCPGCGATIFWHDKWRPDLIDVSVGLLRAPEGARADTWLEWCAHRVSFDEDAETGRSGWAKTWARGLIDRLASGVKEAHTPQV
;
A
#
# COMPACT_ATOMS: atom_id res chain seq x y z
N MET A 1 -16.30 -30.99 -2.70
CA MET A 1 -15.55 -29.78 -2.28
C MET A 1 -14.18 -30.22 -1.82
N PRO A 2 -13.12 -29.46 -2.11
CA PRO A 2 -11.78 -29.75 -1.60
C PRO A 2 -11.78 -29.76 -0.07
N SER A 3 -10.86 -30.52 0.51
CA SER A 3 -10.67 -30.58 1.96
C SER A 3 -10.28 -29.20 2.51
N PRO A 4 -10.76 -28.84 3.71
CA PRO A 4 -10.30 -27.64 4.39
C PRO A 4 -8.78 -27.65 4.53
N GLN A 5 -8.15 -26.55 4.12
CA GLN A 5 -6.72 -26.32 4.20
C GLN A 5 -6.39 -25.66 5.54
N ARG A 6 -5.32 -26.13 6.20
CA ARG A 6 -4.77 -25.47 7.38
C ARG A 6 -3.67 -24.52 6.96
N ILE A 7 -3.76 -23.27 7.44
CA ILE A 7 -2.76 -22.23 7.20
C ILE A 7 -2.31 -21.61 8.52
N THR A 8 -1.07 -21.14 8.57
CA THR A 8 -0.59 -20.23 9.62
C THR A 8 -0.56 -18.82 9.07
N VAL A 9 -1.20 -17.89 9.77
CA VAL A 9 -1.07 -16.45 9.53
C VAL A 9 -0.14 -15.82 10.57
N SER A 10 0.71 -14.90 10.15
CA SER A 10 1.57 -14.13 11.06
C SER A 10 1.90 -12.76 10.46
N CYS A 11 1.77 -11.70 11.26
CA CYS A 11 2.33 -10.39 10.92
C CYS A 11 3.84 -10.32 11.19
N HIS A 12 4.48 -9.22 10.79
CA HIS A 12 5.93 -9.01 10.92
C HIS A 12 6.44 -9.14 12.36
N CYS A 13 5.75 -8.52 13.33
CA CYS A 13 6.17 -8.54 14.74
C CYS A 13 5.76 -9.84 15.48
N GLY A 14 4.98 -10.72 14.85
CA GLY A 14 4.48 -11.95 15.46
C GLY A 14 3.35 -11.77 16.49
N ALA A 15 2.99 -10.53 16.85
CA ALA A 15 1.92 -10.27 17.83
C ALA A 15 0.52 -10.71 17.34
N ALA A 16 0.30 -10.68 16.01
CA ALA A 16 -0.87 -11.28 15.38
C ALA A 16 -0.43 -12.55 14.65
N ARG A 17 -0.59 -13.70 15.31
CA ARG A 17 -0.30 -15.03 14.77
C ARG A 17 -1.42 -16.00 15.11
N GLN A 18 -1.88 -16.77 14.12
CA GLN A 18 -2.99 -17.70 14.30
C GLN A 18 -2.96 -18.83 13.27
N ASP A 19 -3.38 -20.02 13.68
CA ASP A 19 -3.69 -21.12 12.76
C ASP A 19 -5.16 -21.05 12.35
N VAL A 20 -5.42 -21.11 11.05
CA VAL A 20 -6.75 -20.95 10.45
C VAL A 20 -7.06 -22.14 9.56
N GLN A 21 -8.33 -22.55 9.54
CA GLN A 21 -8.85 -23.48 8.54
C GLN A 21 -9.62 -22.71 7.49
N THR A 22 -9.33 -22.98 6.21
CA THR A 22 -10.01 -22.33 5.08
C THR A 22 -10.39 -23.34 4.02
N SER A 23 -11.54 -23.15 3.39
CA SER A 23 -11.96 -23.91 2.21
C SER A 23 -11.89 -23.05 0.94
N ALA A 24 -11.25 -21.88 1.01
CA ALA A 24 -11.11 -20.96 -0.11
C ALA A 24 -10.31 -21.62 -1.24
N LEU A 25 -10.74 -21.36 -2.47
CA LEU A 25 -10.15 -21.92 -3.69
C LEU A 25 -9.50 -20.86 -4.58
N ASP A 26 -9.84 -19.60 -4.34
CA ASP A 26 -9.37 -18.48 -5.14
C ASP A 26 -9.04 -17.26 -4.26
N VAL A 27 -8.31 -16.33 -4.89
CA VAL A 27 -8.04 -14.99 -4.38
C VAL A 27 -8.60 -13.99 -5.37
N SER A 28 -9.33 -13.02 -4.83
CA SER A 28 -9.71 -11.82 -5.57
C SER A 28 -8.79 -10.67 -5.23
N LEU A 29 -8.35 -9.94 -6.25
CA LEU A 29 -7.52 -8.74 -6.13
C LEU A 29 -8.42 -7.50 -6.17
N CYS A 30 -8.58 -6.80 -5.05
CA CYS A 30 -9.45 -5.63 -4.96
C CYS A 30 -8.65 -4.33 -5.10
N HIS A 31 -9.15 -3.43 -5.97
CA HIS A 31 -8.53 -2.15 -6.33
C HIS A 31 -9.37 -0.93 -5.91
N CYS A 32 -10.48 -1.14 -5.19
CA CYS A 32 -11.39 -0.04 -4.82
C CYS A 32 -10.71 1.02 -3.95
N SER A 33 -11.22 2.25 -4.02
CA SER A 33 -10.72 3.38 -3.24
C SER A 33 -10.74 3.11 -1.75
N THR A 34 -11.74 2.39 -1.24
CA THR A 34 -11.80 2.04 0.19
C THR A 34 -10.64 1.13 0.59
N CYS A 35 -10.35 0.08 -0.17
CA CYS A 35 -9.22 -0.80 0.13
C CYS A 35 -7.89 -0.04 0.02
N ARG A 36 -7.74 0.80 -1.01
CA ARG A 36 -6.55 1.63 -1.21
C ARG A 36 -6.29 2.56 -0.04
N HIS A 37 -7.26 3.40 0.32
CA HIS A 37 -7.07 4.38 1.39
C HIS A 37 -7.08 3.76 2.79
N THR A 38 -7.67 2.58 2.98
CA THR A 38 -7.64 1.94 4.32
C THR A 38 -6.33 1.22 4.59
N THR A 39 -5.68 0.69 3.56
CA THR A 39 -4.45 -0.10 3.71
C THR A 39 -3.18 0.67 3.34
N GLY A 40 -3.28 1.65 2.43
CA GLY A 40 -2.15 2.33 1.80
C GLY A 40 -1.65 1.64 0.52
N LEU A 41 -2.28 0.56 0.07
CA LEU A 41 -1.83 -0.25 -1.07
C LEU A 41 -2.71 -0.05 -2.29
N LEU A 42 -2.13 -0.12 -3.50
CA LEU A 42 -2.92 -0.04 -4.73
C LEU A 42 -3.77 -1.29 -5.01
N CYS A 43 -3.44 -2.42 -4.40
CA CYS A 43 -4.14 -3.68 -4.57
C CYS A 43 -4.13 -4.45 -3.25
N THR A 44 -5.27 -5.04 -2.91
CA THR A 44 -5.38 -5.94 -1.75
C THR A 44 -5.83 -7.32 -2.21
N SER A 45 -5.29 -8.34 -1.56
CA SER A 45 -5.48 -9.75 -1.87
C SER A 45 -6.02 -10.45 -0.63
N TYR A 46 -7.25 -10.96 -0.74
CA TYR A 46 -7.91 -11.69 0.32
C TYR A 46 -8.41 -13.04 -0.18
N LEU A 47 -8.25 -14.08 0.64
CA LEU A 47 -8.93 -15.35 0.44
C LEU A 47 -10.43 -15.17 0.68
N SER A 48 -11.23 -15.35 -0.37
CA SER A 48 -12.67 -15.05 -0.35
C SER A 48 -13.49 -16.01 0.52
N LEU A 49 -14.52 -15.43 1.14
CA LEU A 49 -15.80 -16.01 1.58
C LEU A 49 -16.93 -15.06 1.05
N PRO A 50 -18.19 -15.47 0.81
CA PRO A 50 -19.21 -14.62 0.12
C PRO A 50 -19.57 -13.30 0.86
N CYS A 51 -19.91 -12.18 0.16
CA CYS A 51 -19.86 -10.82 0.79
C CYS A 51 -20.84 -9.65 0.41
N SER A 52 -21.20 -8.80 1.41
CA SER A 52 -21.26 -7.29 1.50
C SER A 52 -21.23 -6.68 2.97
N ASN A 53 -20.49 -5.56 3.23
CA ASN A 53 -20.29 -4.75 4.51
C ASN A 53 -19.26 -5.18 5.59
N MET A 54 -18.07 -4.54 5.60
CA MET A 54 -16.83 -5.15 6.10
C MET A 54 -16.17 -4.44 7.30
N SER A 55 -15.67 -5.23 8.26
CA SER A 55 -14.72 -4.82 9.29
C SER A 55 -13.31 -5.25 8.90
N LEU A 56 -12.31 -4.41 9.17
CA LEU A 56 -10.90 -4.69 8.87
C LEU A 56 -10.10 -4.83 10.17
N TYR A 57 -9.24 -5.84 10.24
CA TYR A 57 -8.42 -6.12 11.41
C TYR A 57 -6.94 -5.95 11.04
N PHE A 58 -6.23 -5.24 11.91
CA PHE A 58 -4.80 -5.00 11.76
C PHE A 58 -4.08 -5.12 13.10
N CYS A 59 -2.78 -5.39 13.06
CA CYS A 59 -1.94 -5.49 14.23
C CYS A 59 -1.65 -4.11 14.80
N ALA A 60 -2.01 -3.86 16.06
CA ALA A 60 -1.76 -2.57 16.73
C ALA A 60 -0.27 -2.24 16.94
N VAL A 61 0.63 -3.23 16.80
CA VAL A 61 2.08 -3.04 16.96
C VAL A 61 2.75 -2.63 15.65
N CYS A 62 2.42 -3.29 14.54
CA CYS A 62 3.11 -3.10 13.26
C CYS A 62 2.22 -2.59 12.12
N GLY A 63 0.93 -2.36 12.36
CA GLY A 63 -0.01 -1.88 11.33
C GLY A 63 -0.52 -2.94 10.36
N CYS A 64 0.04 -4.15 10.39
CA CYS A 64 -0.27 -5.20 9.42
C CYS A 64 -1.73 -5.64 9.40
N HIS A 65 -2.38 -5.53 8.25
CA HIS A 65 -3.71 -6.09 8.00
C HIS A 65 -3.65 -7.62 7.95
N THR A 66 -4.51 -8.27 8.72
CA THR A 66 -4.51 -9.74 8.85
C THR A 66 -5.81 -10.35 8.35
N PHE A 67 -6.93 -9.79 8.79
CA PHE A 67 -8.25 -10.31 8.49
C PHE A 67 -9.20 -9.20 8.09
N ARG A 68 -10.29 -9.59 7.44
CA ARG A 68 -11.50 -8.79 7.35
C ARG A 68 -12.70 -9.68 7.59
N SER A 69 -13.73 -9.15 8.24
CA SER A 69 -14.95 -9.90 8.52
C SER A 69 -16.16 -9.14 8.04
N GLN A 70 -17.27 -9.84 7.89
CA GLN A 70 -18.51 -9.26 7.44
C GLN A 70 -19.70 -10.07 7.93
N PHE A 71 -20.80 -9.39 8.27
CA PHE A 71 -22.04 -10.08 8.56
C PHE A 71 -22.64 -10.72 7.30
N ASN A 72 -22.88 -12.02 7.39
CA ASN A 72 -23.59 -12.82 6.42
C ASN A 72 -25.10 -12.58 6.60
N THR A 73 -25.67 -11.75 5.74
CA THR A 73 -27.10 -11.42 5.78
C THR A 73 -28.00 -12.59 5.35
N SER A 74 -27.44 -13.69 4.84
CA SER A 74 -28.18 -14.89 4.45
C SER A 74 -28.43 -15.85 5.62
N ILE A 75 -27.81 -15.63 6.78
CA ILE A 75 -28.05 -16.40 8.01
C ILE A 75 -28.81 -15.51 9.01
N PRO A 76 -30.08 -15.80 9.33
CA PRO A 76 -30.83 -15.04 10.33
C PRO A 76 -30.24 -15.27 11.73
N GLY A 77 -29.63 -14.24 12.32
CA GLY A 77 -29.05 -14.28 13.66
C GLY A 77 -28.67 -12.89 14.13
N SER A 78 -28.93 -12.58 15.40
CA SER A 78 -28.70 -11.25 15.96
C SER A 78 -27.21 -10.84 15.86
N TYR A 79 -26.93 -9.54 15.83
CA TYR A 79 -25.58 -8.94 15.86
C TYR A 79 -24.62 -9.51 16.93
N ALA A 80 -25.11 -10.31 17.89
CA ALA A 80 -24.36 -10.93 18.97
C ALA A 80 -23.70 -12.28 18.61
N ASP A 81 -24.10 -12.97 17.54
CA ASP A 81 -23.53 -14.27 17.19
C ASP A 81 -22.43 -14.15 16.12
N LEU A 82 -21.17 -14.37 16.55
CA LEU A 82 -20.00 -14.50 15.66
C LEU A 82 -20.18 -15.58 14.57
N ALA A 83 -21.15 -16.48 14.73
CA ALA A 83 -21.51 -17.52 13.76
C ALA A 83 -22.07 -16.97 12.44
N GLY A 84 -22.50 -15.71 12.41
CA GLY A 84 -22.95 -15.03 11.20
C GLY A 84 -21.86 -14.23 10.48
N LEU A 85 -20.58 -14.36 10.85
CA LEU A 85 -19.49 -13.60 10.20
C LEU A 85 -18.74 -14.44 9.17
N ASP A 86 -18.66 -13.92 7.94
CA ASP A 86 -17.73 -14.40 6.92
C ASP A 86 -16.37 -13.73 7.11
N TRP A 87 -15.34 -14.53 7.37
CA TRP A 87 -13.95 -14.11 7.58
C TRP A 87 -13.07 -14.32 6.36
N GLN A 88 -12.28 -13.32 6.02
CA GLN A 88 -11.32 -13.40 4.93
C GLN A 88 -9.93 -13.07 5.45
N VAL A 89 -8.93 -13.72 4.86
CA VAL A 89 -7.53 -13.63 5.29
C VAL A 89 -6.73 -12.86 4.25
N ALA A 90 -5.97 -11.86 4.69
CA ALA A 90 -5.03 -11.17 3.81
C ALA A 90 -3.92 -12.16 3.38
N THR A 91 -3.67 -12.33 2.09
CA THR A 91 -2.79 -13.43 1.63
C THR A 91 -1.33 -13.20 1.95
N GLY A 92 -0.90 -11.95 2.14
CA GLY A 92 0.48 -11.61 2.47
C GLY A 92 0.93 -12.14 3.82
N VAL A 93 0.00 -12.29 4.78
CA VAL A 93 0.31 -12.80 6.14
C VAL A 93 0.35 -14.32 6.23
N ILE A 94 0.03 -15.05 5.16
CA ILE A 94 0.07 -16.52 5.15
C ILE A 94 1.54 -16.93 5.06
N THR A 95 2.06 -17.47 6.17
CA THR A 95 3.46 -17.89 6.29
C THR A 95 3.64 -19.39 6.14
N ASP A 96 2.59 -20.17 6.45
CA ASP A 96 2.62 -21.61 6.31
C ASP A 96 1.32 -22.12 5.73
N SER A 97 1.42 -23.08 4.81
CA SER A 97 0.28 -23.75 4.20
C SER A 97 0.68 -25.18 3.81
N SER A 98 -0.32 -26.04 3.62
CA SER A 98 -0.12 -27.41 3.16
C SER A 98 0.57 -27.49 1.79
N ASP A 99 1.29 -28.60 1.60
CA ASP A 99 1.92 -28.98 0.34
C ASP A 99 1.29 -30.28 -0.19
N ASP A 100 -0.03 -30.26 -0.37
CA ASP A 100 -0.86 -31.40 -0.77
C ASP A 100 -1.24 -31.37 -2.27
N GLY A 101 -0.53 -30.55 -3.06
CA GLY A 101 -0.83 -30.32 -4.48
C GLY A 101 -2.00 -29.36 -4.72
N PHE A 102 -2.57 -28.76 -3.67
CA PHE A 102 -3.51 -27.65 -3.80
C PHE A 102 -2.84 -26.45 -4.50
N SER A 103 -3.57 -25.80 -5.40
CA SER A 103 -3.14 -24.56 -6.05
C SER A 103 -4.26 -23.54 -5.97
N LEU A 104 -3.91 -22.35 -5.52
CA LEU A 104 -4.84 -21.24 -5.34
C LEU A 104 -5.04 -20.50 -6.66
N GLY A 105 -6.29 -20.42 -7.11
CA GLY A 105 -6.64 -19.71 -8.33
C GLY A 105 -6.63 -18.18 -8.15
N LEU A 106 -6.29 -17.44 -9.21
CA LEU A 106 -6.62 -16.02 -9.29
C LEU A 106 -8.08 -15.91 -9.75
N GLY A 107 -8.99 -15.56 -8.84
CA GLY A 107 -10.42 -15.40 -9.12
C GLY A 107 -10.74 -14.15 -9.95
N GLY A 108 -9.83 -13.18 -9.99
CA GLY A 108 -9.91 -12.00 -10.85
C GLY A 108 -9.67 -10.69 -10.10
N HIS A 109 -9.92 -9.58 -10.81
CA HIS A 109 -9.77 -8.23 -10.30
C HIS A 109 -11.13 -7.62 -9.97
N LEU A 110 -11.26 -7.05 -8.78
CA LEU A 110 -12.49 -6.40 -8.29
C LEU A 110 -12.33 -4.88 -8.27
N ARG A 111 -13.39 -4.18 -8.69
CA ARG A 111 -13.54 -2.73 -8.60
C ARG A 111 -12.40 -1.95 -9.28
N VAL A 112 -11.93 -2.45 -10.42
CA VAL A 112 -10.87 -1.82 -11.21
C VAL A 112 -11.34 -0.46 -11.74
N GLU A 113 -12.62 -0.32 -12.06
CA GLU A 113 -13.22 0.94 -12.53
C GLU A 113 -13.04 2.11 -11.55
N GLU A 114 -12.91 1.86 -10.24
CA GLU A 114 -12.65 2.91 -9.25
C GLU A 114 -11.21 3.46 -9.29
N THR A 115 -10.30 2.78 -9.99
CA THR A 115 -8.92 3.27 -10.16
C THR A 115 -8.82 4.38 -11.20
N GLN A 116 -9.81 4.48 -12.11
CA GLN A 116 -9.85 5.35 -13.29
C GLN A 116 -8.78 5.05 -14.35
N ASP A 117 -7.58 4.63 -13.94
CA ASP A 117 -6.44 4.37 -14.81
C ASP A 117 -6.13 2.87 -14.99
N GLY A 118 -6.93 1.99 -14.39
CA GLY A 118 -6.74 0.54 -14.34
C GLY A 118 -5.85 0.06 -13.18
N GLY A 119 -5.22 0.97 -12.42
CA GLY A 119 -4.40 0.65 -11.26
C GLY A 119 -3.30 -0.37 -11.55
N LEU A 120 -3.07 -1.28 -10.58
CA LEU A 120 -2.16 -2.42 -10.76
C LEU A 120 -2.78 -3.56 -11.59
N ALA A 121 -4.09 -3.53 -11.84
CA ALA A 121 -4.75 -4.60 -12.61
C ALA A 121 -4.17 -4.70 -14.03
N ASN A 122 -3.84 -3.56 -14.64
CA ASN A 122 -3.21 -3.49 -15.96
C ASN A 122 -1.83 -4.17 -16.03
N TRP A 123 -1.13 -4.31 -14.90
CA TRP A 123 0.19 -4.97 -14.87
C TRP A 123 0.14 -6.42 -14.40
N ILE A 124 -0.98 -6.88 -13.85
CA ILE A 124 -1.13 -8.24 -13.32
C ILE A 124 -1.97 -9.13 -14.25
N SER A 125 -2.89 -8.54 -15.01
CA SER A 125 -3.80 -9.25 -15.92
C SER A 125 -3.13 -9.59 -17.26
N THR A 126 -3.46 -10.76 -17.82
CA THR A 126 -3.14 -11.15 -19.21
C THR A 126 -4.19 -10.69 -20.22
N GLU A 127 -5.38 -10.29 -19.76
CA GLU A 127 -6.38 -9.66 -20.60
C GLU A 127 -6.18 -8.15 -20.54
N ALA A 128 -5.70 -7.56 -21.63
CA ALA A 128 -5.61 -6.11 -21.80
C ALA A 128 -7.01 -5.51 -21.68
N ARG A 129 -7.36 -5.04 -20.47
CA ARG A 129 -8.55 -4.22 -20.29
C ARG A 129 -8.12 -2.80 -20.55
N HIS A 130 -8.34 -2.36 -21.78
CA HIS A 130 -8.39 -0.95 -22.09
C HIS A 130 -9.47 -0.36 -21.18
N GLY A 131 -9.04 0.34 -20.12
CA GLY A 131 -9.89 1.36 -19.52
C GLY A 131 -10.24 2.31 -20.65
N ASP A 132 -11.52 2.49 -20.89
CA ASP A 132 -12.02 3.47 -21.85
C ASP A 132 -11.35 4.81 -21.48
N GLN A 133 -10.50 5.33 -22.36
CA GLN A 133 -9.72 6.56 -22.11
C GLN A 133 -10.61 7.81 -22.19
N ASP A 134 -11.87 7.73 -21.77
CA ASP A 134 -12.75 8.89 -21.69
C ASP A 134 -12.69 9.48 -20.27
N SER A 135 -11.47 9.81 -19.83
CA SER A 135 -11.27 10.63 -18.63
C SER A 135 -11.37 12.09 -19.05
N THR A 136 -12.55 12.68 -18.83
CA THR A 136 -12.66 14.13 -18.79
C THR A 136 -11.75 14.65 -17.67
N PRO A 137 -10.85 15.62 -17.92
CA PRO A 137 -9.96 16.12 -16.89
C PRO A 137 -10.80 16.76 -15.79
N ILE A 138 -10.90 16.11 -14.63
CA ILE A 138 -11.44 16.75 -13.43
C ILE A 138 -10.37 17.76 -13.01
N SER A 139 -10.61 19.04 -13.29
CA SER A 139 -9.71 20.12 -12.89
C SER A 139 -9.68 20.20 -11.36
N SER A 140 -8.56 19.79 -10.77
CA SER A 140 -8.26 20.12 -9.38
C SER A 140 -7.89 21.61 -9.35
N PRO A 141 -8.41 22.40 -8.40
CA PRO A 141 -8.17 23.84 -8.34
C PRO A 141 -6.70 24.23 -8.06
N ASN A 142 -5.84 23.26 -7.73
CA ASN A 142 -4.40 23.47 -7.56
C ASN A 142 -3.61 22.29 -8.12
N HIS A 143 -2.99 22.46 -9.29
CA HIS A 143 -2.23 21.42 -10.00
C HIS A 143 -0.89 21.06 -9.34
N ASP A 144 -0.45 21.83 -8.34
CA ASP A 144 0.86 21.69 -7.69
C ASP A 144 0.82 21.00 -6.33
N LEU A 145 -0.37 20.56 -5.89
CA LEU A 145 -0.56 19.79 -4.66
C LEU A 145 -1.24 18.45 -4.95
N LEU A 146 -0.64 17.36 -4.47
CA LEU A 146 -1.21 16.02 -4.52
C LEU A 146 -1.75 15.63 -3.14
N PRO A 147 -3.07 15.64 -2.92
CA PRO A 147 -3.64 15.25 -1.64
C PRO A 147 -3.43 13.76 -1.35
N ALA A 148 -3.24 13.43 -0.08
CA ALA A 148 -3.10 12.05 0.38
C ALA A 148 -3.78 11.87 1.74
N SER A 149 -4.49 10.75 1.93
CA SER A 149 -5.14 10.49 3.22
C SER A 149 -5.52 9.03 3.37
N CYS A 150 -5.46 8.54 4.60
CA CYS A 150 -6.10 7.27 4.94
C CYS A 150 -7.64 7.38 4.97
N GLN A 151 -8.34 6.25 4.89
CA GLN A 151 -9.81 6.22 4.83
C GLN A 151 -10.49 6.79 6.08
N CYS A 152 -9.92 6.57 7.28
CA CYS A 152 -10.49 7.12 8.53
C CYS A 152 -10.22 8.63 8.69
N GLY A 153 -9.39 9.22 7.82
CA GLY A 153 -9.06 10.64 7.84
C GLY A 153 -8.22 11.08 9.04
N ASN A 154 -7.65 10.16 9.82
CA ASN A 154 -6.71 10.49 10.90
C ASN A 154 -5.40 11.08 10.34
N VAL A 155 -4.86 10.39 9.33
CA VAL A 155 -3.71 10.86 8.55
C VAL A 155 -4.22 11.58 7.31
N ASN A 156 -3.88 12.86 7.20
CA ASN A 156 -4.24 13.74 6.09
C ASN A 156 -3.05 14.66 5.79
N PHE A 157 -2.50 14.52 4.60
CA PHE A 157 -1.34 15.28 4.14
C PHE A 157 -1.45 15.57 2.65
N PHE A 158 -0.49 16.30 2.12
CA PHE A 158 -0.31 16.44 0.68
C PHE A 158 1.17 16.48 0.34
N VAL A 159 1.46 16.16 -0.91
CA VAL A 159 2.78 16.23 -1.51
C VAL A 159 2.81 17.40 -2.48
N THR A 160 3.89 18.19 -2.50
CA THR A 160 4.11 19.22 -3.52
C THR A 160 4.93 18.66 -4.68
N ARG A 161 4.89 19.33 -5.84
CA ARG A 161 5.86 19.06 -6.92
C ARG A 161 7.31 19.23 -6.44
N PRO A 162 8.28 18.58 -7.11
CA PRO A 162 9.69 18.86 -6.89
C PRO A 162 10.00 20.35 -6.98
N ASN A 163 10.89 20.83 -6.11
CA ASN A 163 11.40 22.19 -6.08
C ASN A 163 12.93 22.17 -5.84
N ALA A 164 13.55 23.33 -5.66
CA ALA A 164 15.00 23.42 -5.44
C ALA A 164 15.46 22.62 -4.20
N ASP A 165 14.68 22.62 -3.13
CA ASP A 165 15.00 21.93 -1.88
C ASP A 165 14.86 20.40 -2.01
N SER A 166 14.06 19.93 -2.98
CA SER A 166 13.89 18.50 -3.27
C SER A 166 15.19 17.79 -3.69
N ALA A 167 16.22 18.55 -4.08
CA ALA A 167 17.54 18.03 -4.45
C ALA A 167 18.52 17.96 -3.26
N LEU A 168 18.17 18.55 -2.11
CA LEU A 168 19.02 18.56 -0.91
C LEU A 168 19.19 17.19 -0.23
N PRO A 169 18.16 16.31 -0.13
CA PRO A 169 18.34 15.00 0.49
C PRO A 169 19.44 14.19 -0.18
N HIS A 170 20.07 13.31 0.59
CA HIS A 170 21.08 12.39 0.12
C HIS A 170 20.60 10.94 0.33
N SER A 171 20.94 10.07 -0.63
CA SER A 171 20.80 8.62 -0.50
C SER A 171 22.13 8.00 -0.87
N GLY A 172 22.70 7.22 0.06
CA GLY A 172 23.90 6.44 -0.20
C GLY A 172 23.68 5.30 -1.21
N PHE A 173 22.42 5.01 -1.55
CA PHE A 173 22.02 4.01 -2.54
C PHE A 173 21.58 4.65 -3.85
N SER A 174 22.02 4.09 -4.98
CA SER A 174 21.81 4.65 -6.33
C SER A 174 20.44 4.30 -6.92
N ASP A 175 19.77 3.29 -6.35
CA ASP A 175 18.35 2.98 -6.47
C ASP A 175 17.87 2.20 -5.23
N LEU A 176 16.57 1.92 -5.14
CA LEU A 176 15.94 1.08 -4.09
C LEU A 176 15.43 -0.26 -4.63
N ILE A 177 15.85 -0.60 -5.83
CA ILE A 177 15.31 -1.73 -6.58
C ILE A 177 16.24 -2.92 -6.44
N ILE A 178 17.54 -2.66 -6.33
CA ILE A 178 18.55 -3.66 -6.05
C ILE A 178 18.61 -3.91 -4.55
N PRO A 179 18.43 -5.16 -4.08
CA PRO A 179 18.58 -5.46 -2.67
C PRO A 179 19.99 -5.15 -2.19
N PHE A 180 20.07 -4.42 -1.07
CA PHE A 180 21.33 -3.99 -0.46
C PHE A 180 22.29 -5.16 -0.14
N HIS A 181 21.75 -6.38 0.05
CA HIS A 181 22.52 -7.56 0.40
C HIS A 181 23.07 -8.33 -0.82
N THR A 182 22.76 -7.91 -2.06
CA THR A 182 23.32 -8.54 -3.27
C THR A 182 24.80 -8.23 -3.48
N GLY A 183 25.33 -7.20 -2.82
CA GLY A 183 26.71 -6.76 -3.00
C GLY A 183 27.00 -6.20 -4.40
N SER A 184 25.96 -5.84 -5.17
CA SER A 184 26.11 -5.25 -6.50
C SER A 184 26.95 -3.96 -6.44
N PRO A 185 27.90 -3.77 -7.37
CA PRO A 185 28.68 -2.53 -7.48
C PRO A 185 27.81 -1.32 -7.85
N ASP A 186 26.59 -1.55 -8.29
CA ASP A 186 25.64 -0.48 -8.63
C ASP A 186 24.95 0.07 -7.38
N ILE A 187 24.97 -0.62 -6.23
CA ILE A 187 24.27 -0.17 -5.01
C ILE A 187 24.79 1.18 -4.50
N PRO A 188 26.10 1.42 -4.35
CA PRO A 188 26.59 2.71 -3.85
C PRO A 188 26.23 3.86 -4.79
N ASN A 189 25.91 5.03 -4.21
CA ASN A 189 25.64 6.27 -4.94
C ASN A 189 26.77 7.31 -4.78
N PRO A 190 28.00 7.05 -5.26
CA PRO A 190 29.13 7.96 -5.05
C PRO A 190 28.95 9.30 -5.77
N ASN A 191 28.10 9.35 -6.80
CA ASN A 191 27.83 10.54 -7.60
C ASN A 191 26.62 11.34 -7.11
N ASP A 192 26.01 10.94 -5.98
CA ASP A 192 24.85 11.61 -5.38
C ASP A 192 23.69 11.82 -6.37
N VAL A 193 23.44 10.79 -7.19
CA VAL A 193 22.33 10.78 -8.15
C VAL A 193 21.02 10.89 -7.40
N LYS A 194 20.23 11.93 -7.73
CA LYS A 194 18.90 12.17 -7.18
C LYS A 194 17.85 11.34 -7.92
N TRP A 195 18.01 10.02 -7.88
CA TRP A 195 17.22 9.07 -8.68
C TRP A 195 15.71 9.15 -8.44
N TRP A 196 15.28 9.71 -7.29
CA TRP A 196 13.89 9.97 -6.97
C TRP A 196 13.30 11.17 -7.73
N LEU A 197 14.11 12.08 -8.25
CA LEU A 197 13.67 13.21 -9.08
C LEU A 197 13.73 12.80 -10.55
N ARG A 198 12.58 12.92 -11.21
CA ARG A 198 12.41 12.48 -12.60
C ARG A 198 12.08 13.68 -13.48
N GLU A 199 12.17 13.48 -14.79
CA GLU A 199 11.82 14.52 -15.75
C GLU A 199 10.37 14.98 -15.56
N ASN A 200 10.05 16.18 -16.06
CA ASN A 200 8.70 16.74 -16.00
C ASN A 200 8.14 16.90 -14.57
N ASN A 201 9.01 17.22 -13.59
CA ASN A 201 8.63 17.46 -12.19
C ASN A 201 7.86 16.29 -11.56
N LYS A 202 8.35 15.06 -11.78
CA LYS A 202 7.80 13.83 -11.20
C LYS A 202 8.73 13.24 -10.15
N TYR A 203 8.15 12.43 -9.26
CA TYR A 203 8.89 11.56 -8.37
C TYR A 203 8.99 10.14 -8.94
N LEU A 204 10.05 9.41 -8.60
CA LEU A 204 10.09 7.98 -8.89
C LEU A 204 9.07 7.24 -8.03
N ALA A 205 8.42 6.24 -8.60
CA ALA A 205 7.60 5.27 -7.89
C ALA A 205 7.98 3.84 -8.27
N GLY A 206 7.73 2.90 -7.37
CA GLY A 206 8.07 1.50 -7.58
C GLY A 206 7.17 0.53 -6.84
N THR A 207 7.23 -0.73 -7.26
CA THR A 207 6.61 -1.86 -6.58
C THR A 207 7.66 -2.60 -5.75
N CYS A 208 7.26 -3.15 -4.60
CA CYS A 208 8.11 -3.90 -3.69
C CYS A 208 7.41 -5.19 -3.25
N ALA A 209 8.12 -6.31 -3.38
CA ALA A 209 7.66 -7.65 -3.02
C ALA A 209 8.43 -8.27 -1.84
N CYS A 210 9.24 -7.46 -1.13
CA CYS A 210 10.07 -7.97 -0.04
C CYS A 210 9.24 -8.52 1.12
N GLN A 211 9.83 -9.48 1.87
CA GLN A 211 9.18 -10.10 3.01
C GLN A 211 8.69 -9.08 4.05
N SER A 212 9.47 -8.03 4.33
CA SER A 212 9.12 -7.07 5.38
C SER A 212 7.96 -6.16 4.97
N CYS A 213 7.96 -5.62 3.75
CA CYS A 213 6.82 -4.85 3.21
C CYS A 213 5.55 -5.70 3.20
N ARG A 214 5.66 -6.97 2.81
CA ARG A 214 4.55 -7.90 2.86
C ARG A 214 3.99 -8.09 4.27
N LEU A 215 4.83 -8.44 5.23
CA LEU A 215 4.39 -8.80 6.58
C LEU A 215 4.01 -7.60 7.43
N VAL A 216 4.38 -6.38 7.01
CA VAL A 216 3.96 -5.12 7.65
C VAL A 216 2.68 -4.56 7.02
N SER A 217 2.44 -4.75 5.73
CA SER A 217 1.19 -4.30 5.08
C SER A 217 0.06 -5.31 5.20
N GLY A 218 0.40 -6.60 5.11
CA GLY A 218 -0.55 -7.70 4.99
C GLY A 218 -0.71 -8.28 3.58
N PHE A 219 -0.06 -7.70 2.56
CA PHE A 219 -0.29 -8.05 1.15
C PHE A 219 1.02 -8.17 0.35
N GLU A 220 0.98 -8.82 -0.80
CA GLU A 220 2.17 -9.17 -1.58
C GLU A 220 2.91 -7.97 -2.16
N ILE A 221 2.21 -6.89 -2.53
CA ILE A 221 2.75 -5.81 -3.36
C ILE A 221 2.55 -4.47 -2.66
N GLN A 222 3.61 -3.94 -2.07
CA GLN A 222 3.63 -2.56 -1.60
C GLN A 222 4.06 -1.64 -2.74
N THR A 223 3.48 -0.44 -2.80
CA THR A 223 3.83 0.58 -3.80
C THR A 223 4.28 1.85 -3.11
N TRP A 224 5.43 2.37 -3.51
CA TRP A 224 6.09 3.51 -2.89
C TRP A 224 6.34 4.60 -3.91
N ALA A 225 6.10 5.85 -3.53
CA ALA A 225 6.63 7.04 -4.19
C ALA A 225 7.76 7.61 -3.32
N PHE A 226 8.88 7.97 -3.92
CA PHE A 226 10.07 8.43 -3.20
C PHE A 226 10.09 9.96 -3.15
N VAL A 227 9.71 10.51 -2.01
CA VAL A 227 9.41 11.95 -1.87
C VAL A 227 10.31 12.55 -0.79
N PRO A 228 11.05 13.63 -1.10
CA PRO A 228 11.77 14.39 -0.08
C PRO A 228 10.86 14.86 1.05
N ARG A 229 11.35 14.76 2.29
CA ARG A 229 10.59 15.17 3.49
C ARG A 229 10.11 16.63 3.41
N CYS A 230 10.90 17.51 2.81
CA CYS A 230 10.56 18.93 2.59
C CYS A 230 9.36 19.16 1.66
N ASN A 231 8.89 18.13 0.95
CA ASN A 231 7.75 18.19 0.04
C ASN A 231 6.47 17.59 0.63
N ILE A 232 6.47 17.17 1.91
CA ILE A 232 5.35 16.51 2.57
C ILE A 232 4.81 17.41 3.68
N PHE A 233 3.50 17.68 3.64
CA PHE A 233 2.85 18.60 4.58
C PHE A 233 1.54 18.03 5.12
N PHE A 234 1.40 17.97 6.44
CA PHE A 234 0.21 17.52 7.14
C PHE A 234 -0.82 18.64 7.26
N ARG A 235 -2.11 18.26 7.21
CA ARG A 235 -3.24 19.14 7.49
C ARG A 235 -3.84 18.76 8.84
N THR A 236 -3.80 19.67 9.81
CA THR A 236 -4.42 19.41 11.11
C THR A 236 -5.94 19.48 11.02
N LYS A 237 -6.64 18.68 11.83
CA LYS A 237 -8.06 18.90 12.08
C LYS A 237 -8.16 20.12 13.00
N THR A 238 -8.96 21.11 12.64
CA THR A 238 -9.32 22.18 13.58
C THR A 238 -10.12 21.56 14.72
N ASP A 239 -9.66 21.72 15.96
CA ASP A 239 -10.40 21.27 17.14
C ASP A 239 -11.79 21.91 17.17
N SER A 240 -12.82 21.14 16.88
CA SER A 240 -14.22 21.52 17.10
C SER A 240 -14.67 21.28 18.55
N SER A 241 -13.74 21.23 19.51
CA SER A 241 -13.99 20.83 20.91
C SER A 241 -14.02 21.99 21.91
N VAL A 242 -14.15 23.24 21.46
CA VAL A 242 -14.59 24.35 22.32
C VAL A 242 -16.04 24.66 21.97
N GLY A 243 -16.91 24.41 22.95
CA GLY A 243 -18.36 24.34 22.79
C GLY A 243 -19.00 25.51 22.04
N ASP A 244 -20.11 25.17 21.37
CA ASP A 244 -21.11 26.07 20.84
C ASP A 244 -21.32 27.28 21.77
N GLN A 245 -20.80 28.44 21.38
CA GLN A 245 -21.40 29.79 21.47
C GLN A 245 -20.41 30.82 20.92
N ALA A 246 -20.37 31.00 19.60
CA ALA A 246 -20.00 32.27 18.96
C ALA A 246 -20.41 32.22 17.49
N GLU A 247 -21.55 32.84 17.19
CA GLU A 247 -21.90 33.19 15.81
C GLU A 247 -20.89 34.20 15.26
N SER A 248 -20.51 33.99 13.99
CA SER A 248 -19.85 34.95 13.10
C SER A 248 -18.41 35.38 13.41
N SER A 249 -17.43 34.63 12.91
CA SER A 249 -16.35 35.13 12.01
C SER A 249 -15.19 34.12 11.88
N GLY A 250 -14.98 33.61 10.66
CA GLY A 250 -13.78 32.86 10.26
C GLY A 250 -13.75 31.37 10.63
N ARG A 251 -14.07 30.48 9.68
CA ARG A 251 -13.60 29.08 9.76
C ARG A 251 -12.08 29.12 9.83
N GLY A 252 -11.49 28.75 10.97
CA GLY A 252 -10.04 28.56 11.07
C GLY A 252 -9.60 27.63 9.94
N GLN A 253 -8.63 28.06 9.13
CA GLN A 253 -8.06 27.17 8.12
C GLN A 253 -7.27 26.07 8.84
N PRO A 254 -7.33 24.81 8.38
CA PRO A 254 -6.50 23.76 8.93
C PRO A 254 -5.03 24.17 8.84
N ALA A 255 -4.28 24.02 9.94
CA ALA A 255 -2.87 24.37 9.95
C ALA A 255 -2.13 23.41 9.02
N VAL A 256 -1.24 23.96 8.21
CA VAL A 256 -0.34 23.21 7.34
C VAL A 256 1.01 23.14 8.04
N ILE A 257 1.44 21.93 8.38
CA ILE A 257 2.70 21.68 9.08
C ILE A 257 3.60 20.79 8.21
N PRO A 258 4.89 21.14 8.01
CA PRO A 258 5.82 20.27 7.29
C PRO A 258 6.03 18.96 8.06
N LEU A 259 6.39 17.89 7.35
CA LEU A 259 6.68 16.61 7.97
C LEU A 259 7.93 16.68 8.86
N ASP A 260 7.70 16.52 10.16
CA ASP A 260 8.72 16.24 11.16
C ASP A 260 8.20 15.17 12.12
N PHE A 261 8.76 13.96 12.01
CA PHE A 261 8.33 12.81 12.83
C PHE A 261 8.44 13.05 14.33
N ASN A 262 9.29 13.97 14.78
CA ASN A 262 9.46 14.29 16.20
C ASN A 262 8.50 15.38 16.70
N GLN A 263 7.82 16.08 15.80
CA GLN A 263 6.92 17.20 16.12
C GLN A 263 5.46 16.94 15.73
N LEU A 264 5.18 15.80 15.08
CA LEU A 264 3.81 15.38 14.84
C LEU A 264 3.10 15.09 16.17
N LEU A 265 1.81 15.43 16.22
CA LEU A 265 0.97 15.17 17.39
C LEU A 265 0.83 13.66 17.65
N ASP A 266 0.82 13.29 18.92
CA ASP A 266 0.58 11.91 19.36
C ASP A 266 -0.72 11.36 18.77
N GLY A 267 -0.67 10.12 18.29
CA GLY A 267 -1.84 9.44 17.71
C GLY A 267 -2.15 9.78 16.25
N VAL A 268 -1.41 10.70 15.61
CA VAL A 268 -1.51 10.90 14.15
C VAL A 268 -0.89 9.72 13.40
N LEU A 269 0.34 9.36 13.77
CA LEU A 269 1.06 8.19 13.27
C LEU A 269 1.44 7.28 14.44
N GLN A 270 1.54 5.99 14.16
CA GLN A 270 2.18 5.00 15.02
C GLN A 270 3.42 4.48 14.28
N SER A 271 4.55 4.49 14.98
CA SER A 271 5.84 4.09 14.43
C SER A 271 6.19 2.67 14.86
N TYR A 272 6.71 1.86 13.93
CA TYR A 272 7.19 0.50 14.16
C TYR A 272 8.58 0.31 13.54
N GLU A 273 9.58 -0.01 14.37
CA GLU A 273 10.93 -0.33 13.90
C GLU A 273 10.97 -1.78 13.41
N SER A 274 10.92 -1.96 12.09
CA SER A 274 10.89 -3.30 11.46
C SER A 274 12.27 -3.96 11.41
N SER A 275 13.34 -3.17 11.44
CA SER A 275 14.72 -3.60 11.65
C SER A 275 15.52 -2.39 12.14
N GLU A 276 16.76 -2.61 12.61
CA GLU A 276 17.57 -1.53 13.16
C GLU A 276 17.66 -0.30 12.25
N GLY A 277 17.10 0.82 12.69
CA GLY A 277 17.08 2.08 11.97
C GLY A 277 16.10 2.15 10.79
N VAL A 278 15.15 1.22 10.67
CA VAL A 278 14.10 1.19 9.63
C VAL A 278 12.72 1.29 10.25
N LEU A 279 12.06 2.42 10.01
CA LEU A 279 10.80 2.78 10.63
C LEU A 279 9.65 2.69 9.62
N ARG A 280 8.55 2.11 10.10
CA ARG A 280 7.27 1.96 9.39
C ARG A 280 6.26 2.83 10.10
N GLU A 281 5.75 3.84 9.42
CA GLU A 281 4.71 4.72 9.96
C GLU A 281 3.34 4.26 9.45
N PHE A 282 2.42 3.99 10.36
CA PHE A 282 1.06 3.59 10.01
C PHE A 282 0.01 4.39 10.77
N CYS A 283 -1.22 4.42 10.25
CA CYS A 283 -2.33 5.05 10.91
C CYS A 283 -2.85 4.19 12.07
N PRO A 284 -2.83 4.65 13.33
CA PRO A 284 -3.30 3.85 14.46
C PRO A 284 -4.81 3.58 14.42
N GLY A 285 -5.58 4.39 13.67
CA GLY A 285 -7.03 4.23 13.56
C GLY A 285 -7.49 3.19 12.54
N CYS A 286 -6.67 2.85 11.53
CA CYS A 286 -7.11 1.95 10.47
C CYS A 286 -6.04 1.00 9.92
N GLY A 287 -4.79 1.07 10.39
CA GLY A 287 -3.70 0.20 9.93
C GLY A 287 -3.03 0.64 8.63
N ALA A 288 -3.52 1.70 7.98
CA ALA A 288 -2.96 2.15 6.70
C ALA A 288 -1.45 2.39 6.82
N THR A 289 -0.67 1.73 5.98
CA THR A 289 0.75 2.03 5.83
C THR A 289 0.87 3.43 5.22
N ILE A 290 1.60 4.32 5.89
CA ILE A 290 1.73 5.73 5.47
C ILE A 290 3.11 5.97 4.89
N PHE A 291 4.14 5.78 5.70
CA PHE A 291 5.52 6.05 5.33
C PHE A 291 6.44 4.89 5.66
N TRP A 292 7.50 4.79 4.89
CA TRP A 292 8.73 4.11 5.29
C TRP A 292 9.86 5.13 5.28
N HIS A 293 10.72 5.06 6.29
CA HIS A 293 11.94 5.86 6.35
C HIS A 293 13.02 5.12 7.13
N ASP A 294 14.25 5.57 6.97
CA ASP A 294 15.40 4.97 7.62
C ASP A 294 16.39 6.02 8.14
N LYS A 295 17.38 5.57 8.92
CA LYS A 295 18.45 6.44 9.45
C LYS A 295 19.53 6.83 8.43
N TRP A 296 19.58 6.18 7.27
CA TRP A 296 20.64 6.35 6.26
C TRP A 296 20.29 7.40 5.19
N ARG A 297 19.00 7.62 4.92
CA ARG A 297 18.42 8.63 4.04
C ARG A 297 17.20 9.30 4.70
N PRO A 298 17.39 9.95 5.87
CA PRO A 298 16.29 10.40 6.74
C PRO A 298 15.37 11.45 6.11
N ASP A 299 15.84 12.15 5.07
CA ASP A 299 15.07 13.17 4.36
C ASP A 299 14.46 12.67 3.04
N LEU A 300 14.61 11.39 2.69
CA LEU A 300 13.93 10.77 1.55
C LEU A 300 12.93 9.73 2.04
N ILE A 301 11.64 10.05 1.92
CA ILE A 301 10.53 9.30 2.51
C ILE A 301 9.83 8.47 1.44
N ASP A 302 9.55 7.22 1.76
CA ASP A 302 8.76 6.35 0.91
C ASP A 302 7.28 6.54 1.29
N VAL A 303 6.49 7.09 0.38
CA VAL A 303 5.07 7.39 0.59
C VAL A 303 4.20 6.31 -0.05
N SER A 304 3.28 5.75 0.72
CA SER A 304 2.36 4.72 0.23
C SER A 304 1.41 5.28 -0.85
N VAL A 305 1.54 4.76 -2.07
CA VAL A 305 0.81 5.30 -3.26
C VAL A 305 -0.70 5.08 -3.15
N GLY A 306 -1.16 4.06 -2.42
CA GLY A 306 -2.59 3.81 -2.17
C GLY A 306 -3.31 4.92 -1.39
N LEU A 307 -2.56 5.89 -0.83
CA LEU A 307 -3.13 7.04 -0.13
C LEU A 307 -3.36 8.25 -1.05
N LEU A 308 -2.70 8.29 -2.21
CA LEU A 308 -2.70 9.44 -3.10
C LEU A 308 -4.05 9.58 -3.82
N ARG A 309 -4.53 10.82 -3.85
CA ARG A 309 -5.80 11.21 -4.48
C ARG A 309 -5.54 12.06 -5.71
N ALA A 310 -4.86 11.46 -6.68
CA ALA A 310 -4.62 12.10 -7.97
C ALA A 310 -5.91 12.05 -8.81
N PRO A 311 -6.32 13.16 -9.44
CA PRO A 311 -7.55 13.21 -10.24
C PRO A 311 -7.50 12.26 -11.46
N GLU A 312 -6.31 12.01 -12.01
CA GLU A 312 -6.11 11.14 -13.18
C GLU A 312 -6.22 9.65 -12.87
N GLY A 313 -6.14 9.23 -11.59
CA GLY A 313 -6.26 7.83 -11.23
C GLY A 313 -5.34 7.37 -10.11
N ALA A 314 -5.43 6.07 -9.83
CA ALA A 314 -4.82 5.42 -8.68
C ALA A 314 -3.28 5.43 -8.71
N ARG A 315 -2.68 5.35 -9.89
CA ARG A 315 -1.23 5.34 -10.10
C ARG A 315 -0.60 6.72 -10.09
N ALA A 316 -1.40 7.79 -10.14
CA ALA A 316 -0.92 9.18 -10.14
C ALA A 316 0.15 9.44 -11.22
N ASP A 317 -0.08 8.95 -12.44
CA ASP A 317 0.91 8.93 -13.53
C ASP A 317 1.37 10.34 -13.96
N THR A 318 0.65 11.42 -13.62
CA THR A 318 1.12 12.80 -13.86
C THR A 318 2.11 13.28 -12.80
N TRP A 319 2.15 12.62 -11.64
CA TRP A 319 3.02 12.93 -10.49
C TRP A 319 4.18 11.96 -10.36
N LEU A 320 3.98 10.72 -10.79
CA LEU A 320 4.89 9.61 -10.58
C LEU A 320 5.40 9.07 -11.92
N GLU A 321 6.68 8.76 -11.96
CA GLU A 321 7.27 7.92 -13.01
C GLU A 321 7.55 6.55 -12.40
N TRP A 322 6.91 5.52 -12.94
CA TRP A 322 7.02 4.17 -12.40
C TRP A 322 8.27 3.47 -12.90
N CYS A 323 8.97 2.78 -11.99
CA CYS A 323 10.01 1.87 -12.38
C CYS A 323 9.44 0.73 -13.23
N ALA A 324 9.83 0.73 -14.49
CA ALA A 324 9.40 -0.19 -15.52
C ALA A 324 10.18 -1.50 -15.59
N HIS A 325 11.43 -1.52 -15.11
CA HIS A 325 12.37 -2.57 -15.45
C HIS A 325 12.42 -3.70 -14.42
N ARG A 326 11.82 -3.50 -13.23
CA ARG A 326 11.87 -4.49 -12.14
C ARG A 326 10.82 -4.22 -11.04
N VAL A 327 10.33 -5.31 -10.44
CA VAL A 327 9.67 -5.31 -9.12
C VAL A 327 10.77 -5.42 -8.06
N SER A 328 10.84 -4.47 -7.13
CA SER A 328 11.91 -4.47 -6.12
C SER A 328 11.79 -5.68 -5.21
N PHE A 329 12.92 -6.35 -4.94
CA PHE A 329 12.97 -7.57 -4.12
C PHE A 329 12.02 -8.68 -4.61
N ASP A 330 11.92 -8.86 -5.93
CA ASP A 330 11.12 -9.92 -6.53
C ASP A 330 11.59 -11.31 -6.10
N GLU A 331 12.89 -11.50 -5.88
CA GLU A 331 13.50 -12.71 -5.33
C GLU A 331 12.95 -13.09 -3.95
N ASP A 332 12.46 -12.11 -3.17
CA ASP A 332 11.87 -12.32 -1.84
C ASP A 332 10.40 -12.74 -1.86
N ALA A 333 9.78 -12.86 -3.04
CA ALA A 333 8.36 -13.23 -3.14
C ALA A 333 8.04 -14.58 -2.49
N GLU A 334 9.03 -15.46 -2.32
CA GLU A 334 8.87 -16.76 -1.68
C GLU A 334 9.35 -16.78 -0.22
N THR A 335 10.11 -15.77 0.20
CA THR A 335 10.80 -15.74 1.49
C THR A 335 9.81 -15.73 2.66
N GLY A 336 9.97 -16.68 3.59
CA GLY A 336 9.09 -16.82 4.75
C GLY A 336 7.69 -17.34 4.40
N ARG A 337 7.59 -18.24 3.41
CA ARG A 337 6.38 -18.98 3.04
C ARG A 337 6.68 -20.47 2.83
N SER A 338 5.68 -21.32 3.04
CA SER A 338 5.70 -22.75 2.69
C SER A 338 4.43 -23.13 1.91
N GLY A 339 4.44 -24.33 1.31
CA GLY A 339 3.30 -24.91 0.61
C GLY A 339 2.77 -24.05 -0.54
N TRP A 340 1.47 -24.11 -0.79
CA TRP A 340 0.84 -23.40 -1.91
C TRP A 340 0.92 -21.86 -1.79
N ALA A 341 1.05 -21.30 -0.58
CA ALA A 341 1.17 -19.86 -0.38
C ALA A 341 2.44 -19.29 -1.04
N LYS A 342 3.51 -20.08 -1.04
CA LYS A 342 4.76 -19.79 -1.75
C LYS A 342 4.52 -19.68 -3.26
N THR A 343 3.90 -20.70 -3.85
CA THR A 343 3.59 -20.77 -5.29
C THR A 343 2.65 -19.66 -5.74
N TRP A 344 1.62 -19.36 -4.95
CA TRP A 344 0.70 -18.24 -5.18
C TRP A 344 1.45 -16.91 -5.28
N ALA A 345 2.28 -16.60 -4.28
CA ALA A 345 3.01 -15.35 -4.23
C ALA A 345 3.98 -15.22 -5.42
N ARG A 346 4.72 -16.29 -5.74
CA ARG A 346 5.62 -16.30 -6.90
C ARG A 346 4.87 -15.99 -8.21
N GLY A 347 3.77 -16.70 -8.46
CA GLY A 347 2.97 -16.50 -9.66
C GLY A 347 2.36 -15.11 -9.77
N LEU A 348 1.95 -14.49 -8.65
CA LEU A 348 1.44 -13.11 -8.64
C LEU A 348 2.53 -12.10 -8.98
N ILE A 349 3.72 -12.23 -8.38
CA ILE A 349 4.82 -11.30 -8.62
C ILE A 349 5.39 -11.46 -10.03
N ASP A 350 5.42 -12.67 -10.61
CA ASP A 350 5.87 -12.89 -11.98
C ASP A 350 4.96 -12.22 -13.01
N ARG A 351 3.64 -12.26 -12.76
CA ARG A 351 2.66 -11.53 -13.57
C ARG A 351 2.91 -10.03 -13.51
N LEU A 352 3.05 -9.49 -12.29
CA LEU A 352 3.36 -8.07 -12.08
C LEU A 352 4.65 -7.66 -12.80
N ALA A 353 5.73 -8.42 -12.62
CA ALA A 353 7.03 -8.11 -13.23
C ALA A 353 6.95 -8.12 -14.76
N SER A 354 6.21 -9.06 -15.34
CA SER A 354 6.00 -9.11 -16.79
C SER A 354 5.18 -7.91 -17.29
N GLY A 355 4.04 -7.61 -16.64
CA GLY A 355 3.17 -6.52 -17.09
C GLY A 355 3.76 -5.12 -16.89
N VAL A 356 4.54 -4.91 -15.83
CA VAL A 356 5.28 -3.65 -15.63
C VAL A 356 6.30 -3.44 -16.76
N LYS A 357 7.00 -4.50 -17.19
CA LYS A 357 7.96 -4.44 -18.30
C LYS A 357 7.30 -4.20 -19.65
N GLU A 358 6.19 -4.89 -19.92
CA GLU A 358 5.42 -4.74 -21.17
C GLU A 358 4.85 -3.34 -21.33
N ALA A 359 4.31 -2.75 -20.26
CA ALA A 359 3.71 -1.41 -20.27
C ALA A 359 4.69 -0.29 -20.68
N HIS A 360 6.00 -0.54 -20.63
CA HIS A 360 7.06 0.43 -20.88
C HIS A 360 8.01 0.04 -22.03
N THR A 361 7.68 -1.04 -22.74
CA THR A 361 8.35 -1.36 -24.01
C THR A 361 7.62 -0.60 -25.13
N PRO A 362 8.32 0.16 -25.99
CA PRO A 362 7.67 0.82 -27.13
C PRO A 362 6.94 -0.23 -27.97
N GLN A 363 5.64 -0.04 -28.22
CA GLN A 363 4.94 -0.86 -29.22
C GLN A 363 5.52 -0.52 -30.60
N VAL A 364 6.13 -1.52 -31.23
CA VAL A 364 6.79 -1.42 -32.54
C VAL A 364 5.76 -1.29 -33.66
#